data_AF-X0VI74-F1
#
_entry.id   AF-X0VI74-F1
#
_cell.length_a   1.000
_cell.length_b   1.000
_cell.length_c   1.000
_cell.angle_alpha   90.00
_cell.angle_beta   90.00
_cell.angle_gamma   90.00
#
_symmetry.space_group_name_H-M   'P 1'
#
loop_
_entity.id
_entity.type
_entity.pdbx_description
1 polymer ?
#
loop_
_entity_poly.entity_id
_entity_poly.type
_entity_poly.pdbx_seq_one_letter_code
_entity_poly.pdbx_strand_id
1 'polypeptide(L)'
;VEHGAQGLLNTDWGDGGHYQPMGQCWYGYVYGAEQAWSGGTTADQEFDERFGLLFFGRDGNRVVGAMRALARLNALPGMPLRNASRSIYALLDEPLVGETIEQLPRATLAEITRVCAEAQRTLRGSISSSRDPLSLEEMAFSASLLAYASRKVLASQQVRADVASLSRGQGDALLLLRRAMETFRSMDAELGGLGESFRRMWLRRARHSEIGITLGHFARLRGRFAAAREWLKARVKQLEAGEAADWSLEGYAEEAQSYEILGQSFRR
;
A
#
# COMPACT_ATOMS: atom_id res chain seq x y z
N VAL A 1 -9.43 10.20 -36.93
CA VAL A 1 -8.50 10.83 -35.95
C VAL A 1 -8.78 12.32 -35.91
N GLU A 2 -9.45 12.79 -34.86
CA GLU A 2 -9.92 14.19 -34.72
C GLU A 2 -8.79 15.24 -34.81
N HIS A 3 -7.58 14.88 -34.39
CA HIS A 3 -6.43 15.78 -34.31
C HIS A 3 -5.23 15.38 -35.18
N GLY A 4 -5.40 14.47 -36.15
CA GLY A 4 -4.33 14.08 -37.09
C GLY A 4 -3.13 13.31 -36.51
N ALA A 5 -3.24 12.75 -35.30
CA ALA A 5 -2.19 11.91 -34.72
C ALA A 5 -1.88 10.68 -35.60
N GLN A 6 -0.58 10.40 -35.80
CA GLN A 6 -0.10 9.28 -36.62
C GLN A 6 0.30 8.05 -35.81
N GLY A 7 0.31 8.16 -34.48
CA GLY A 7 0.68 7.08 -33.57
C GLY A 7 0.39 7.43 -32.11
N LEU A 8 0.56 6.44 -31.24
CA LEU A 8 0.34 6.54 -29.80
C LEU A 8 1.54 5.92 -29.06
N LEU A 9 2.05 6.61 -28.04
CA LEU A 9 3.01 6.06 -27.09
C LEU A 9 2.28 5.77 -25.79
N ASN A 10 2.20 4.49 -25.43
CA ASN A 10 1.72 4.07 -24.12
C ASN A 10 2.91 3.95 -23.17
N THR A 11 2.86 4.64 -22.03
CA THR A 11 4.00 4.74 -21.12
C THR A 11 3.64 4.21 -19.75
N ASP A 12 4.58 3.49 -19.15
CA ASP A 12 4.52 3.03 -17.77
C ASP A 12 5.75 3.57 -17.05
N TRP A 13 5.53 4.28 -15.95
CA TRP A 13 6.55 5.04 -15.25
C TRP A 13 6.88 4.41 -13.89
N GLY A 14 8.17 4.36 -13.59
CA GLY A 14 8.74 3.71 -12.41
C GLY A 14 9.04 4.61 -11.23
N ASP A 15 8.27 5.67 -11.04
CA ASP A 15 8.56 6.72 -10.06
C ASP A 15 8.77 6.15 -8.65
N GLY A 16 9.84 6.58 -7.97
CA GLY A 16 10.14 6.14 -6.61
C GLY A 16 10.65 4.70 -6.50
N GLY A 17 11.31 4.18 -7.55
CA GLY A 17 11.96 2.87 -7.54
C GLY A 17 11.09 1.72 -8.08
N HIS A 18 10.05 2.03 -8.86
CA HIS A 18 9.19 1.08 -9.56
C HIS A 18 8.67 -0.06 -8.66
N TYR A 19 8.07 0.30 -7.52
CA TYR A 19 7.58 -0.66 -6.52
C TYR A 19 6.34 -1.45 -6.97
N GLN A 20 5.72 -1.05 -8.09
CA GLN A 20 4.63 -1.77 -8.75
C GLN A 20 5.16 -2.91 -9.65
N PRO A 21 4.69 -4.15 -9.48
CA PRO A 21 5.01 -5.24 -10.41
C PRO A 21 4.47 -5.02 -11.83
N MET A 22 5.26 -5.38 -12.86
CA MET A 22 4.88 -5.24 -14.28
C MET A 22 3.60 -5.99 -14.66
N GLY A 23 3.21 -7.06 -13.95
CA GLY A 23 1.98 -7.80 -14.23
C GLY A 23 0.71 -6.94 -14.22
N GLN A 24 0.75 -5.78 -13.56
CA GLN A 24 -0.35 -4.82 -13.51
C GLN A 24 -0.45 -3.94 -14.76
N CYS A 25 0.61 -3.85 -15.57
CA CYS A 25 0.69 -2.93 -16.70
C CYS A 25 0.10 -3.54 -17.98
N TRP A 26 0.00 -4.88 -18.06
CA TRP A 26 -0.51 -5.58 -19.25
C TRP A 26 -1.89 -5.13 -19.68
N TYR A 27 -2.80 -4.87 -18.73
CA TYR A 27 -4.13 -4.35 -19.04
C TYR A 27 -4.03 -3.05 -19.83
N GLY A 28 -3.22 -2.08 -19.35
CA GLY A 28 -3.05 -0.79 -20.00
C GLY A 28 -2.41 -0.90 -21.38
N TYR A 29 -1.41 -1.76 -21.54
CA TYR A 29 -0.75 -2.01 -22.83
C TYR A 29 -1.71 -2.60 -23.86
N VAL A 30 -2.46 -3.65 -23.49
CA VAL A 30 -3.39 -4.32 -24.41
C VAL A 30 -4.60 -3.43 -24.69
N TYR A 31 -5.08 -2.65 -23.72
CA TYR A 31 -6.14 -1.68 -23.92
C TYR A 31 -5.72 -0.60 -24.93
N GLY A 32 -4.53 -0.02 -24.77
CA GLY A 32 -4.01 0.96 -25.72
C GLY A 32 -3.87 0.39 -27.14
N ALA A 33 -3.45 -0.87 -27.28
CA ALA A 33 -3.36 -1.55 -28.56
C ALA A 33 -4.74 -1.77 -29.21
N GLU A 34 -5.73 -2.25 -28.45
CA GLU A 34 -7.10 -2.44 -28.94
C GLU A 34 -7.70 -1.12 -29.43
N GLN A 35 -7.60 -0.06 -28.62
CA GLN A 35 -8.19 1.23 -28.96
C GLN A 35 -7.50 1.88 -30.16
N ALA A 36 -6.18 1.70 -30.31
CA ALA A 36 -5.46 2.13 -31.50
C ALA A 36 -5.92 1.38 -32.76
N TRP A 37 -6.21 0.08 -32.64
CA TRP A 37 -6.66 -0.76 -33.75
C TRP A 37 -8.11 -0.50 -34.15
N SER A 38 -9.02 -0.40 -33.18
CA SER A 38 -10.45 -0.19 -33.42
C SER A 38 -10.83 1.27 -33.67
N GLY A 39 -9.88 2.19 -33.56
CA GLY A 39 -10.14 3.63 -33.67
C GLY A 39 -10.98 4.17 -32.51
N GLY A 40 -10.84 3.59 -31.31
CA GLY A 40 -11.56 4.04 -30.12
C GLY A 40 -12.98 3.49 -29.99
N THR A 41 -13.37 2.48 -30.79
CA THR A 41 -14.77 2.03 -30.90
C THR A 41 -15.10 0.82 -30.05
N THR A 42 -14.09 0.11 -29.53
CA THR A 42 -14.30 -1.05 -28.64
C THR A 42 -14.76 -0.57 -27.27
N ALA A 43 -15.94 -1.00 -26.83
CA ALA A 43 -16.46 -0.65 -25.52
C ALA A 43 -15.65 -1.31 -24.38
N ASP A 44 -15.50 -0.62 -23.24
CA ASP A 44 -14.76 -1.13 -22.07
C ASP A 44 -15.18 -2.53 -21.63
N GLN A 45 -16.48 -2.82 -21.64
CA GLN A 45 -16.99 -4.13 -21.24
C GLN A 45 -16.60 -5.23 -22.23
N GLU A 46 -16.70 -4.94 -23.54
CA GLU A 46 -16.31 -5.86 -24.60
C GLU A 46 -14.79 -6.14 -24.54
N PHE A 47 -14.00 -5.11 -24.24
CA PHE A 47 -12.58 -5.26 -23.98
C PHE A 47 -12.31 -6.13 -22.75
N ASP A 48 -12.94 -5.85 -21.60
CA ASP A 48 -12.73 -6.58 -20.35
C ASP A 48 -12.97 -8.09 -20.52
N GLU A 49 -14.06 -8.46 -21.21
CA GLU A 49 -14.41 -9.86 -21.47
C GLU A 49 -13.38 -10.55 -22.37
N ARG A 50 -12.96 -9.88 -23.46
CA ARG A 50 -11.95 -10.42 -24.39
C ARG A 50 -10.58 -10.52 -23.74
N PHE A 51 -10.14 -9.47 -23.06
CA PHE A 51 -8.86 -9.43 -22.35
C PHE A 51 -8.81 -10.52 -21.28
N GLY A 52 -9.86 -10.62 -20.46
CA GLY A 52 -9.97 -11.66 -19.44
C GLY A 52 -9.79 -13.06 -20.05
N LEU A 53 -10.61 -13.40 -21.05
CA LEU A 53 -10.59 -14.72 -21.67
C LEU A 53 -9.24 -15.03 -22.37
N LEU A 54 -8.71 -14.09 -23.13
CA LEU A 54 -7.50 -14.32 -23.92
C LEU A 54 -6.24 -14.37 -23.03
N PHE A 55 -6.13 -13.45 -22.08
CA PHE A 55 -4.94 -13.25 -21.26
C PHE A 55 -4.89 -14.17 -20.03
N PHE A 56 -6.03 -14.43 -19.39
CA PHE A 56 -6.10 -15.24 -18.16
C PHE A 56 -6.88 -16.56 -18.33
N GLY A 57 -7.50 -16.81 -19.49
CA GLY A 57 -8.19 -18.07 -19.76
C GLY A 57 -9.57 -18.15 -19.09
N ARG A 58 -9.95 -19.36 -18.64
CA ARG A 58 -11.32 -19.69 -18.21
C ARG A 58 -11.85 -18.79 -17.08
N ASP A 59 -10.99 -18.43 -16.14
CA ASP A 59 -11.35 -17.58 -14.99
C ASP A 59 -11.17 -16.08 -15.28
N GLY A 60 -10.94 -15.71 -16.55
CA GLY A 60 -10.57 -14.37 -16.95
C GLY A 60 -11.50 -13.26 -16.50
N ASN A 61 -12.81 -13.43 -16.63
CA ASN A 61 -13.78 -12.43 -16.18
C ASN A 61 -13.72 -12.20 -14.66
N ARG A 62 -13.41 -13.24 -13.87
CA ARG A 62 -13.25 -13.12 -12.41
C ARG A 62 -11.97 -12.36 -12.08
N VAL A 63 -10.88 -12.64 -12.78
CA VAL A 63 -9.61 -11.92 -12.65
C VAL A 63 -9.80 -10.44 -12.97
N VAL A 64 -10.40 -10.12 -14.12
CA VAL A 64 -10.66 -8.72 -14.52
C VAL A 64 -11.58 -8.03 -13.52
N GLY A 65 -12.61 -8.71 -13.01
CA GLY A 65 -13.44 -8.21 -11.92
C GLY A 65 -12.65 -7.83 -10.67
N ALA A 66 -11.67 -8.65 -10.27
CA ALA A 66 -10.77 -8.35 -9.16
C ALA A 66 -9.84 -7.17 -9.46
N MET A 67 -9.31 -7.07 -10.70
CA MET A 67 -8.50 -5.93 -11.15
C MET A 67 -9.29 -4.62 -11.06
N ARG A 68 -10.53 -4.60 -11.59
CA ARG A 68 -11.42 -3.44 -11.52
C ARG A 68 -11.76 -3.09 -10.07
N ALA A 69 -11.97 -4.08 -9.20
CA ALA A 69 -12.20 -3.85 -7.79
C ALA A 69 -11.01 -3.18 -7.09
N LEU A 70 -9.79 -3.66 -7.34
CA LEU A 70 -8.56 -3.04 -6.81
C LEU A 70 -8.36 -1.62 -7.37
N ALA A 71 -8.63 -1.41 -8.68
CA ALA A 71 -8.49 -0.11 -9.31
C ALA A 71 -9.41 0.95 -8.67
N ARG A 72 -10.66 0.60 -8.37
CA ARG A 72 -11.64 1.49 -7.72
C ARG A 72 -11.20 1.98 -6.33
N LEU A 73 -10.31 1.26 -5.65
CA LEU A 73 -9.79 1.69 -4.35
C LEU A 73 -9.05 3.03 -4.43
N ASN A 74 -8.44 3.35 -5.58
CA ASN A 74 -7.75 4.63 -5.77
C ASN A 74 -8.70 5.84 -5.82
N ALA A 75 -10.00 5.62 -6.02
CA ALA A 75 -11.02 6.66 -6.08
C ALA A 75 -11.81 6.83 -4.77
N LEU A 76 -11.53 6.01 -3.75
CA LEU A 76 -12.21 6.11 -2.45
C LEU A 76 -11.89 7.44 -1.75
N PRO A 77 -12.76 7.93 -0.84
CA PRO A 77 -12.52 9.15 -0.09
C PRO A 77 -11.15 9.15 0.60
N GLY A 78 -10.38 10.22 0.37
CA GLY A 78 -9.02 10.37 0.89
C GLY A 78 -7.93 9.71 0.05
N MET A 79 -8.23 8.84 -0.92
CA MET A 79 -7.19 8.16 -1.72
C MET A 79 -6.57 9.03 -2.83
N PRO A 80 -7.33 9.84 -3.59
CA PRO A 80 -6.77 10.60 -4.71
C PRO A 80 -5.70 11.63 -4.30
N LEU A 81 -4.61 11.69 -5.06
CA LEU A 81 -3.60 12.74 -5.06
C LEU A 81 -3.37 13.21 -6.50
N ARG A 82 -2.78 14.40 -6.69
CA ARG A 82 -2.34 14.82 -8.02
C ARG A 82 -1.21 13.89 -8.49
N ASN A 83 -1.43 13.19 -9.61
CA ASN A 83 -0.48 12.24 -10.21
C ASN A 83 -0.07 11.08 -9.28
N ALA A 84 -0.89 10.74 -8.28
CA ALA A 84 -0.62 9.63 -7.37
C ALA A 84 -1.90 9.17 -6.66
N SER A 85 -1.76 8.15 -5.81
CA SER A 85 -2.77 7.69 -4.86
C SER A 85 -2.11 7.54 -3.49
N ARG A 86 -2.86 7.73 -2.41
CA ARG A 86 -2.37 7.52 -1.04
C ARG A 86 -2.05 6.05 -0.73
N SER A 87 -2.23 5.12 -1.66
CA SER A 87 -1.90 3.70 -1.47
C SER A 87 -0.46 3.47 -1.00
N ILE A 88 0.54 3.97 -1.75
CA ILE A 88 1.95 3.82 -1.39
C ILE A 88 2.35 4.71 -0.21
N TYR A 89 1.75 5.89 -0.09
CA TYR A 89 2.00 6.77 1.05
C TYR A 89 1.53 6.10 2.33
N ALA A 90 0.29 5.59 2.37
CA ALA A 90 -0.21 4.81 3.50
C ALA A 90 0.68 3.62 3.86
N LEU A 91 1.31 2.96 2.88
CA LEU A 91 2.27 1.90 3.15
C LEU A 91 3.51 2.43 3.87
N LEU A 92 4.10 3.53 3.40
CA LEU A 92 5.40 4.02 3.85
C LEU A 92 5.35 5.09 4.96
N ASP A 93 4.18 5.66 5.24
CA ASP A 93 4.03 6.78 6.16
C ASP A 93 4.43 6.45 7.60
N GLU A 94 4.73 7.50 8.36
CA GLU A 94 5.16 7.44 9.75
C GLU A 94 4.03 6.92 10.67
N PRO A 95 4.27 5.90 11.52
CA PRO A 95 3.21 5.24 12.29
C PRO A 95 2.53 6.05 13.41
N LEU A 96 3.06 7.18 13.87
CA LEU A 96 2.48 8.00 14.95
C LEU A 96 2.20 9.45 14.52
N VAL A 97 2.97 9.98 13.57
CA VAL A 97 2.86 11.38 13.12
C VAL A 97 2.69 11.53 11.61
N GLY A 98 2.44 10.41 10.91
CA GLY A 98 2.19 10.42 9.47
C GLY A 98 0.86 11.07 9.09
N GLU A 99 0.85 11.80 7.98
CA GLU A 99 -0.33 12.52 7.48
C GLU A 99 -1.52 11.59 7.17
N THR A 100 -1.25 10.35 6.75
CA THR A 100 -2.29 9.38 6.37
C THR A 100 -3.18 8.98 7.53
N ILE A 101 -2.71 9.13 8.77
CA ILE A 101 -3.49 8.90 9.99
C ILE A 101 -4.72 9.82 10.02
N GLU A 102 -4.57 11.06 9.60
CA GLU A 102 -5.63 12.08 9.62
C GLU A 102 -6.40 12.12 8.29
N GLN A 103 -5.70 11.89 7.17
CA GLN A 103 -6.27 12.05 5.83
C GLN A 103 -7.11 10.86 5.35
N LEU A 104 -6.90 9.65 5.90
CA LEU A 104 -7.63 8.44 5.47
C LEU A 104 -8.78 8.07 6.42
N PRO A 105 -10.05 8.14 5.96
CA PRO A 105 -11.17 7.73 6.77
C PRO A 105 -11.12 6.24 7.14
N ARG A 106 -11.53 5.89 8.36
CA ARG A 106 -11.63 4.49 8.82
C ARG A 106 -12.50 3.63 7.89
N ALA A 107 -13.58 4.18 7.33
CA ALA A 107 -14.44 3.49 6.37
C ALA A 107 -13.70 3.14 5.07
N THR A 108 -12.90 4.07 4.53
CA THR A 108 -12.03 3.81 3.37
C THR A 108 -11.05 2.68 3.67
N LEU A 109 -10.41 2.69 4.83
CA LEU A 109 -9.45 1.65 5.23
C LEU A 109 -10.15 0.29 5.39
N ALA A 110 -11.33 0.23 6.00
CA ALA A 110 -12.11 -1.00 6.12
C ALA A 110 -12.47 -1.59 4.74
N GLU A 111 -12.91 -0.73 3.80
CA GLU A 111 -13.24 -1.15 2.44
C GLU A 111 -12.00 -1.66 1.68
N ILE A 112 -10.86 -0.96 1.80
CA ILE A 112 -9.59 -1.43 1.23
C ILE A 112 -9.24 -2.83 1.75
N THR A 113 -9.33 -3.05 3.06
CA THR A 113 -9.03 -4.35 3.67
C THR A 113 -9.96 -5.45 3.12
N ARG A 114 -11.27 -5.18 3.04
CA ARG A 114 -12.27 -6.11 2.53
C ARG A 114 -12.02 -6.48 1.06
N VAL A 115 -11.90 -5.47 0.20
CA VAL A 115 -11.70 -5.67 -1.25
C VAL A 115 -10.37 -6.35 -1.54
N CYS A 116 -9.29 -5.99 -0.84
CA CYS A 116 -8.00 -6.66 -1.02
C CYS A 116 -8.07 -8.13 -0.64
N ALA A 117 -8.79 -8.50 0.43
CA ALA A 117 -8.97 -9.89 0.83
C ALA A 117 -9.78 -10.69 -0.22
N GLU A 118 -10.83 -10.10 -0.77
CA GLU A 118 -11.62 -10.70 -1.86
C GLU A 118 -10.80 -10.87 -3.13
N ALA A 119 -10.09 -9.82 -3.56
CA ALA A 119 -9.22 -9.85 -4.72
C ALA A 119 -8.11 -10.90 -4.57
N GLN A 120 -7.47 -10.99 -3.40
CA GLN A 120 -6.45 -12.02 -3.14
C GLN A 120 -7.02 -13.44 -3.26
N ARG A 121 -8.22 -13.71 -2.72
CA ARG A 121 -8.87 -15.01 -2.87
C ARG A 121 -9.12 -15.35 -4.33
N THR A 122 -9.69 -14.42 -5.10
CA THR A 122 -9.99 -14.60 -6.52
C THR A 122 -8.72 -14.82 -7.34
N LEU A 123 -7.71 -13.96 -7.17
CA LEU A 123 -6.46 -14.01 -7.91
C LEU A 123 -5.70 -15.31 -7.61
N ARG A 124 -5.51 -15.65 -6.34
CA ARG A 124 -4.81 -16.89 -5.95
C ARG A 124 -5.56 -18.14 -6.38
N GLY A 125 -6.89 -18.13 -6.28
CA GLY A 125 -7.74 -19.24 -6.73
C GLY A 125 -7.72 -19.48 -8.24
N SER A 126 -7.29 -18.48 -9.02
CA SER A 126 -7.23 -18.56 -10.49
C SER A 126 -5.81 -18.83 -11.02
N ILE A 127 -4.78 -18.92 -10.15
CA ILE A 127 -3.38 -19.10 -10.59
C ILE A 127 -3.19 -20.35 -11.43
N SER A 128 -3.67 -21.51 -10.96
CA SER A 128 -3.40 -22.80 -11.60
C SER A 128 -4.08 -22.99 -12.96
N SER A 129 -5.18 -22.27 -13.20
CA SER A 129 -5.95 -22.30 -14.45
C SER A 129 -5.61 -21.15 -15.41
N SER A 130 -4.79 -20.18 -14.97
CA SER A 130 -4.47 -18.98 -15.72
C SER A 130 -3.42 -19.24 -16.80
N ARG A 131 -3.55 -18.53 -17.92
CA ARG A 131 -2.53 -18.47 -18.98
C ARG A 131 -1.34 -17.58 -18.61
N ASP A 132 -1.51 -16.69 -17.64
CA ASP A 132 -0.44 -15.89 -17.05
C ASP A 132 -0.50 -15.95 -15.51
N PRO A 133 0.00 -17.04 -14.90
CA PRO A 133 -0.01 -17.20 -13.45
C PRO A 133 0.85 -16.16 -12.72
N LEU A 134 1.93 -15.68 -13.35
CA LEU A 134 2.85 -14.74 -12.72
C LEU A 134 2.19 -13.38 -12.49
N SER A 135 1.44 -12.85 -13.45
CA SER A 135 0.71 -11.59 -13.24
C SER A 135 -0.35 -11.71 -12.14
N LEU A 136 -0.94 -12.90 -11.95
CA LEU A 136 -1.87 -13.14 -10.83
C LEU A 136 -1.15 -13.16 -9.47
N GLU A 137 0.03 -13.79 -9.38
CA GLU A 137 0.89 -13.76 -8.19
C GLU A 137 1.25 -12.31 -7.83
N GLU A 138 1.65 -11.53 -8.82
CA GLU A 138 2.05 -10.13 -8.68
C GLU A 138 0.88 -9.23 -8.21
N MET A 139 -0.30 -9.36 -8.82
CA MET A 139 -1.49 -8.62 -8.40
C MET A 139 -1.95 -9.02 -7.00
N ALA A 140 -1.88 -10.30 -6.65
CA ALA A 140 -2.22 -10.77 -5.30
C ALA A 140 -1.22 -10.25 -4.26
N PHE A 141 0.06 -10.12 -4.63
CA PHE A 141 1.07 -9.49 -3.79
C PHE A 141 0.81 -7.99 -3.58
N SER A 142 0.48 -7.24 -4.63
CA SER A 142 0.11 -5.81 -4.46
C SER A 142 -1.15 -5.60 -3.63
N ALA A 143 -2.15 -6.47 -3.77
CA ALA A 143 -3.30 -6.46 -2.86
C ALA A 143 -2.90 -6.77 -1.40
N SER A 144 -1.86 -7.58 -1.18
CA SER A 144 -1.32 -7.86 0.16
C SER A 144 -0.63 -6.62 0.75
N LEU A 145 0.17 -5.90 -0.04
CA LEU A 145 0.79 -4.64 0.36
C LEU A 145 -0.25 -3.57 0.72
N LEU A 146 -1.30 -3.41 -0.11
CA LEU A 146 -2.34 -2.41 0.14
C LEU A 146 -3.20 -2.77 1.36
N ALA A 147 -3.51 -4.06 1.57
CA ALA A 147 -4.18 -4.52 2.78
C ALA A 147 -3.33 -4.25 4.03
N TYR A 148 -2.02 -4.51 3.96
CA TYR A 148 -1.08 -4.20 5.04
C TYR A 148 -1.04 -2.70 5.34
N ALA A 149 -0.91 -1.86 4.31
CA ALA A 149 -0.94 -0.40 4.44
C ALA A 149 -2.20 0.07 5.17
N SER A 150 -3.36 -0.47 4.80
CA SER A 150 -4.63 -0.15 5.45
C SER A 150 -4.66 -0.54 6.93
N ARG A 151 -4.23 -1.77 7.28
CA ARG A 151 -4.15 -2.23 8.67
C ARG A 151 -3.15 -1.41 9.49
N LYS A 152 -2.03 -1.01 8.88
CA LYS A 152 -1.04 -0.15 9.52
C LYS A 152 -1.66 1.19 9.90
N VAL A 153 -2.34 1.87 8.97
CA VAL A 153 -2.98 3.16 9.25
C VAL A 153 -4.07 3.02 10.32
N LEU A 154 -4.89 1.96 10.27
CA LEU A 154 -5.88 1.68 11.32
C LEU A 154 -5.24 1.46 12.70
N ALA A 155 -4.14 0.71 12.76
CA ALA A 155 -3.38 0.51 14.00
C ALA A 155 -2.82 1.82 14.53
N SER A 156 -2.22 2.64 13.66
CA SER A 156 -1.72 3.99 13.99
C SER A 156 -2.83 4.91 14.51
N GLN A 157 -3.99 4.94 13.85
CA GLN A 157 -5.16 5.69 14.32
C GLN A 157 -5.65 5.23 15.69
N GLN A 158 -5.59 3.92 15.96
CA GLN A 158 -5.96 3.39 17.26
C GLN A 158 -4.97 3.80 18.35
N VAL A 159 -3.66 3.62 18.10
CA VAL A 159 -2.62 4.02 19.06
C VAL A 159 -2.70 5.52 19.36
N ARG A 160 -2.95 6.35 18.35
CA ARG A 160 -3.17 7.80 18.52
C ARG A 160 -4.39 8.11 19.39
N ALA A 161 -5.50 7.41 19.18
CA ALA A 161 -6.71 7.58 19.99
C ALA A 161 -6.47 7.13 21.45
N ASP A 162 -5.71 6.05 21.65
CA ASP A 162 -5.36 5.54 22.97
C ASP A 162 -4.46 6.54 23.71
N VAL A 163 -3.40 7.06 23.08
CA VAL A 163 -2.52 8.11 23.65
C VAL A 163 -3.31 9.37 24.00
N ALA A 164 -4.23 9.81 23.14
CA ALA A 164 -5.08 10.96 23.43
C ALA A 164 -6.05 10.70 24.60
N SER A 165 -6.48 9.45 24.82
CA SER A 165 -7.31 9.10 25.98
C SER A 165 -6.50 9.08 27.26
N LEU A 166 -5.27 8.57 27.20
CA LEU A 166 -4.32 8.57 28.32
C LEU A 166 -3.94 9.99 28.75
N SER A 167 -3.81 10.94 27.82
CA SER A 167 -3.56 12.35 28.17
C SER A 167 -4.72 13.01 28.93
N ARG A 168 -5.93 12.43 28.88
CA ARG A 168 -7.10 12.83 29.67
C ARG A 168 -7.29 11.99 30.94
N GLY A 169 -6.33 11.13 31.27
CA GLY A 169 -6.43 10.21 32.41
C GLY A 169 -7.43 9.07 32.21
N GLN A 170 -7.74 8.71 30.96
CA GLN A 170 -8.71 7.66 30.64
C GLN A 170 -8.03 6.36 30.19
N GLY A 171 -8.39 5.25 30.81
CA GLY A 171 -7.93 3.91 30.45
C GLY A 171 -6.71 3.42 31.24
N ASP A 172 -6.38 2.14 31.05
CA ASP A 172 -5.19 1.52 31.66
C ASP A 172 -3.95 1.81 30.80
N ALA A 173 -3.12 2.74 31.26
CA ALA A 173 -1.92 3.20 30.56
C ALA A 173 -0.95 2.07 30.22
N LEU A 174 -0.66 1.19 31.19
CA LEU A 174 0.31 0.11 30.98
C LEU A 174 -0.23 -0.92 29.98
N LEU A 175 -1.52 -1.25 30.07
CA LEU A 175 -2.17 -2.17 29.14
C LEU A 175 -2.16 -1.61 27.70
N LEU A 176 -2.59 -0.37 27.52
CA LEU A 176 -2.68 0.27 26.20
C LEU A 176 -1.29 0.46 25.56
N LEU A 177 -0.29 0.88 26.33
CA LEU A 177 1.08 1.03 25.83
C LEU A 177 1.70 -0.32 25.44
N ARG A 178 1.52 -1.37 26.24
CA ARG A 178 2.01 -2.72 25.93
C ARG A 178 1.35 -3.28 24.66
N ARG A 179 0.03 -3.07 24.52
CA ARG A 179 -0.71 -3.44 23.30
C ARG A 179 -0.21 -2.70 22.06
N ALA A 180 0.04 -1.39 22.17
CA ALA A 180 0.57 -0.58 21.07
C ALA A 180 1.96 -1.08 20.63
N MET A 181 2.86 -1.35 21.59
CA MET A 181 4.19 -1.89 21.30
C MET A 181 4.12 -3.24 20.59
N GLU A 182 3.25 -4.14 21.05
CA GLU A 182 3.05 -5.44 20.43
C GLU A 182 2.48 -5.32 19.02
N THR A 183 1.53 -4.39 18.82
CA THR A 183 0.95 -4.10 17.51
C THR A 183 2.03 -3.66 16.51
N PHE A 184 2.88 -2.70 16.88
CA PHE A 184 3.97 -2.26 16.01
C PHE A 184 5.06 -3.31 15.81
N ARG A 185 5.33 -4.16 16.81
CA ARG A 185 6.24 -5.30 16.66
C ARG A 185 5.72 -6.31 15.64
N SER A 186 4.42 -6.63 15.70
CA SER A 186 3.78 -7.52 14.72
C SER A 186 3.78 -6.93 13.32
N MET A 187 3.49 -5.62 13.18
CA MET A 187 3.50 -4.94 11.88
C MET A 187 4.91 -4.88 11.27
N ASP A 188 5.95 -4.68 12.07
CA ASP A 188 7.35 -4.74 11.65
C ASP A 188 7.75 -6.15 11.14
N ALA A 189 7.37 -7.20 11.88
CA ALA A 189 7.63 -8.57 11.48
C ALA A 189 6.94 -8.94 10.15
N GLU A 190 5.67 -8.54 9.98
CA GLU A 190 4.93 -8.75 8.74
C GLU A 190 5.57 -8.00 7.57
N LEU A 191 6.00 -6.75 7.77
CA LEU A 191 6.71 -5.96 6.74
C LEU A 191 8.01 -6.63 6.31
N GLY A 192 8.73 -7.27 7.24
CA GLY A 192 9.88 -8.10 6.90
C GLY A 192 9.54 -9.21 5.91
N GLY A 193 8.46 -9.96 6.17
CA GLY A 193 7.97 -11.02 5.27
C GLY A 193 7.49 -10.48 3.92
N LEU A 194 6.86 -9.31 3.90
CA LEU A 194 6.47 -8.62 2.66
C LEU A 194 7.68 -8.15 1.85
N GLY A 195 8.75 -7.68 2.51
CA GLY A 195 10.00 -7.32 1.85
C GLY A 195 10.70 -8.50 1.18
N GLU A 196 10.71 -9.67 1.82
CA GLU A 196 11.19 -10.91 1.21
C GLU A 196 10.33 -11.35 0.01
N SER A 197 9.02 -11.17 0.12
CA SER A 197 8.09 -11.49 -0.96
C SER A 197 8.25 -10.54 -2.15
N PHE A 198 8.45 -9.24 -1.89
CA PHE A 198 8.80 -8.24 -2.91
C PHE A 198 10.07 -8.67 -3.65
N ARG A 199 11.13 -9.05 -2.91
CA ARG A 199 12.40 -9.48 -3.52
C ARG A 199 12.22 -10.66 -4.46
N ARG A 200 11.46 -11.68 -4.03
CA ARG A 200 11.18 -12.85 -4.86
C ARG A 200 10.40 -12.46 -6.12
N MET A 201 9.37 -11.62 -6.00
CA MET A 201 8.56 -11.17 -7.15
C MET A 201 9.37 -10.33 -8.13
N TRP A 202 10.15 -9.36 -7.64
CA TRP A 202 11.02 -8.53 -8.45
C TRP A 202 11.94 -9.38 -9.34
N LEU A 203 12.61 -10.38 -8.76
CA LEU A 203 13.56 -11.24 -9.46
C LEU A 203 12.90 -12.21 -10.46
N ARG A 204 11.57 -12.29 -10.52
CA ARG A 204 10.85 -13.02 -11.59
C ARG A 204 10.86 -12.28 -12.92
N ARG A 205 11.03 -10.95 -12.93
CA ARG A 205 11.00 -10.12 -14.15
C ARG A 205 12.20 -9.20 -14.34
N ALA A 206 12.76 -8.69 -13.24
CA ALA A 206 13.80 -7.66 -13.27
C ALA A 206 15.14 -8.17 -12.73
N ARG A 207 16.21 -7.49 -13.14
CA ARG A 207 17.57 -7.70 -12.60
C ARG A 207 17.67 -7.09 -11.20
N HIS A 208 18.73 -7.40 -10.46
CA HIS A 208 19.00 -6.82 -9.13
C HIS A 208 19.16 -5.30 -9.10
N SER A 209 19.25 -4.63 -10.25
CA SER A 209 19.37 -3.18 -10.33
C SER A 209 18.17 -2.52 -9.63
N GLU A 210 18.42 -1.47 -8.86
CA GLU A 210 17.42 -0.58 -8.23
C GLU A 210 16.43 -1.21 -7.22
N ILE A 211 16.40 -2.54 -7.07
CA ILE A 211 15.59 -3.24 -6.04
C ILE A 211 15.84 -2.70 -4.62
N GLY A 212 17.05 -2.19 -4.38
CA GLY A 212 17.47 -1.59 -3.12
C GLY A 212 16.71 -0.32 -2.75
N ILE A 213 16.11 0.39 -3.71
CA ILE A 213 15.33 1.61 -3.45
C ILE A 213 14.06 1.25 -2.65
N THR A 214 13.23 0.35 -3.17
CA THR A 214 12.01 -0.10 -2.48
C THR A 214 12.33 -0.85 -1.19
N LEU A 215 13.33 -1.73 -1.19
CA LEU A 215 13.78 -2.42 0.03
C LEU A 215 14.30 -1.43 1.08
N GLY A 216 14.95 -0.34 0.65
CA GLY A 216 15.37 0.77 1.50
C GLY A 216 14.19 1.49 2.14
N HIS A 217 13.11 1.74 1.39
CA HIS A 217 11.87 2.29 1.95
C HIS A 217 11.28 1.39 3.05
N PHE A 218 11.24 0.07 2.82
CA PHE A 218 10.79 -0.87 3.85
C PHE A 218 11.70 -0.84 5.08
N ALA A 219 13.02 -0.88 4.90
CA ALA A 219 13.98 -0.82 6.00
C ALA A 219 13.82 0.46 6.85
N ARG A 220 13.60 1.62 6.20
CA ARG A 220 13.39 2.88 6.92
C ARG A 220 12.07 2.89 7.69
N LEU A 221 10.99 2.35 7.12
CA LEU A 221 9.72 2.19 7.85
C LEU A 221 9.85 1.25 9.06
N ARG A 222 10.61 0.16 8.93
CA ARG A 222 10.94 -0.72 10.07
C ARG A 222 11.68 0.04 11.18
N GLY A 223 12.60 0.92 10.80
CA GLY A 223 13.23 1.88 11.72
C GLY A 223 12.21 2.78 12.44
N ARG A 224 11.17 3.24 11.74
CA ARG A 224 10.09 4.03 12.37
C ARG A 224 9.23 3.22 13.34
N PHE A 225 8.95 1.95 13.07
CA PHE A 225 8.31 1.08 14.06
C PHE A 225 9.19 0.87 15.30
N ALA A 226 10.52 0.77 15.14
CA ALA A 226 11.43 0.70 16.27
C ALA A 226 11.41 1.99 17.10
N ALA A 227 11.49 3.16 16.45
CA ALA A 227 11.40 4.46 17.12
C ALA A 227 10.07 4.63 17.88
N ALA A 228 8.93 4.31 17.26
CA ALA A 228 7.63 4.37 17.90
C ALA A 228 7.56 3.46 19.15
N ARG A 229 8.16 2.27 19.10
CA ARG A 229 8.19 1.35 20.24
C ARG A 229 9.10 1.85 21.37
N GLU A 230 10.26 2.44 21.06
CA GLU A 230 11.11 3.02 22.10
C GLU A 230 10.45 4.25 22.74
N TRP A 231 9.72 5.06 21.96
CA TRP A 231 8.90 6.16 22.48
C TRP A 231 7.84 5.65 23.49
N LEU A 232 7.09 4.60 23.12
CA LEU A 232 6.08 3.96 24.00
C LEU A 232 6.71 3.36 25.26
N LYS A 233 7.85 2.68 25.11
CA LYS A 233 8.60 2.06 26.20
C LYS A 233 9.14 3.07 27.20
N ALA A 234 9.54 4.25 26.75
CA ALA A 234 9.94 5.35 27.64
C ALA A 234 8.79 5.76 28.57
N ARG A 235 7.54 5.81 28.07
CA ARG A 235 6.36 6.14 28.89
C ARG A 235 6.06 5.04 29.90
N VAL A 236 6.19 3.78 29.51
CA VAL A 236 6.06 2.66 30.44
C VAL A 236 7.05 2.80 31.60
N LYS A 237 8.32 3.12 31.32
CA LYS A 237 9.34 3.32 32.36
C LYS A 237 9.00 4.49 33.29
N GLN A 238 8.52 5.61 32.76
CA GLN A 238 8.08 6.77 33.56
C GLN A 238 6.96 6.35 34.53
N LEU A 239 5.94 5.66 34.02
CA LEU A 239 4.81 5.20 34.85
C LEU A 239 5.25 4.19 35.92
N GLU A 240 6.12 3.25 35.58
CA GLU A 240 6.66 2.26 36.52
C GLU A 240 7.56 2.92 37.60
N ALA A 241 8.17 4.07 37.31
CA ALA A 241 8.90 4.90 38.27
C ALA A 241 7.99 5.80 39.13
N GLY A 242 6.69 5.82 38.88
CA GLY A 242 5.73 6.71 39.55
C GLY A 242 5.75 8.15 39.02
N GLU A 243 6.39 8.40 37.88
CA GLU A 243 6.44 9.70 37.22
C GLU A 243 5.22 9.90 36.31
N ALA A 244 4.83 11.16 36.09
CA ALA A 244 3.85 11.49 35.07
C ALA A 244 4.47 11.28 33.68
N ALA A 245 3.83 10.46 32.84
CA ALA A 245 4.26 10.25 31.47
C ALA A 245 3.93 11.45 30.57
N ASP A 246 4.87 11.81 29.68
CA ASP A 246 4.64 12.82 28.65
C ASP A 246 3.92 12.21 27.44
N TRP A 247 2.68 12.62 27.23
CA TRP A 247 1.84 12.17 26.12
C TRP A 247 1.99 13.01 24.85
N SER A 248 2.78 14.09 24.89
CA SER A 248 3.05 14.92 23.71
C SER A 248 3.85 14.14 22.67
N LEU A 249 3.49 14.33 21.40
CA LEU A 249 4.20 13.79 20.24
C LEU A 249 5.15 14.81 19.60
N GLU A 250 5.30 16.02 20.17
CA GLU A 250 6.12 17.09 19.59
C GLU A 250 7.58 16.66 19.40
N GLY A 251 8.26 16.21 20.46
CA GLY A 251 9.64 15.73 20.33
C GLY A 251 9.79 14.52 19.41
N TYR A 252 8.79 13.64 19.37
CA TYR A 252 8.78 12.52 18.42
C TYR A 252 8.63 13.00 16.97
N ALA A 253 7.80 14.01 16.73
CA ALA A 253 7.59 14.60 15.42
C ALA A 253 8.86 15.32 14.93
N GLU A 254 9.58 16.01 15.81
CA GLU A 254 10.87 16.63 15.51
C GLU A 254 11.91 15.60 15.03
N GLU A 255 12.06 14.48 15.75
CA GLU A 255 12.93 13.37 15.33
C GLU A 255 12.48 12.75 14.00
N ALA A 256 11.18 12.77 13.71
CA ALA A 256 10.61 12.24 12.49
C ALA A 256 10.75 13.18 11.27
N GLN A 257 11.16 14.44 11.42
CA GLN A 257 11.23 15.40 10.30
C GLN A 257 12.18 14.96 9.17
N SER A 258 13.22 14.21 9.51
CA SER A 258 14.16 13.63 8.53
C SER A 258 13.60 12.40 7.78
N TYR A 259 12.44 11.90 8.18
CA TYR A 259 11.81 10.73 7.57
C TYR A 259 11.02 11.11 6.31
N GLU A 260 11.74 11.16 5.19
CA GLU A 260 11.11 11.38 3.88
C GLU A 260 10.81 10.07 3.13
N ILE A 261 9.68 10.03 2.42
CA ILE A 261 9.31 8.91 1.55
C ILE A 261 9.19 9.38 0.10
N LEU A 262 9.52 8.50 -0.87
CA LEU A 262 9.31 8.72 -2.31
C LEU A 262 9.86 10.07 -2.85
N GLY A 263 10.96 10.57 -2.29
CA GLY A 263 11.57 11.82 -2.75
C GLY A 263 10.69 13.05 -2.55
N GLN A 264 9.88 13.09 -1.48
CA GLN A 264 9.05 14.25 -1.13
C GLN A 264 9.79 15.59 -1.14
N SER A 265 11.08 15.61 -0.78
CA SER A 265 11.94 16.81 -0.88
C SER A 265 12.09 17.37 -2.30
N PHE A 266 12.08 16.53 -3.33
CA PHE A 266 12.22 16.97 -4.73
C PHE A 266 10.94 17.60 -5.30
N ARG A 267 9.82 17.55 -4.56
CA ARG A 267 8.51 18.06 -4.99
C ARG A 267 8.04 19.27 -4.18
N ARG A 268 8.81 19.72 -3.19
CA ARG A 268 8.53 20.91 -2.37
C ARG A 268 9.02 22.19 -3.04
#